data_AF-A0A420VRJ1-F1
#
_entry.id   AF-A0A420VRJ1-F1
#
_cell.length_a   1.000
_cell.length_b   1.000
_cell.length_c   1.000
_cell.angle_alpha   90.00
_cell.angle_beta   90.00
_cell.angle_gamma   90.00
#
_symmetry.space_group_name_H-M   'P 1'
#
loop_
_entity.id
_entity.type
_entity.pdbx_description
1 polymer ?
#
loop_
_entity_poly.entity_id
_entity_poly.type
_entity_poly.pdbx_seq_one_letter_code
_entity_poly.pdbx_strand_id
1 'polypeptide(L)'
;MNVKLSFILCGLLLLISSCEEKMDLDLNEATARIVIDAQLSDASSVQRIRISRSVGFDDPINTSGIKGATVWVKDNENRNYSFQYEKDGYYIHRTFKPLSGRTYTLLVEVQKQQYGSTCRMPTYVAVESTHISEKNLGGENYYFAALTFKDPAKISNYYIYTLSTNGGPFRFARAESDQFNDGLKVTHYITDQEEDLSLGDTITIRRYCVDQKTYQYWNEYQSNNLSNAAPGNPKSNISNNALGYFSVAAAKEYQLRIGQ
;
A
#
# COMPACT_ATOMS: atom_id res chain seq x y z
N MET A 1 12.83 -68.42 14.95
CA MET A 1 13.56 -67.15 14.91
C MET A 1 12.64 -65.97 14.55
N ASN A 2 11.37 -65.95 15.00
CA ASN A 2 10.39 -64.94 14.54
C ASN A 2 9.73 -64.13 15.67
N VAL A 3 10.00 -64.46 16.94
CA VAL A 3 9.35 -63.78 18.09
C VAL A 3 10.21 -62.61 18.61
N LYS A 4 11.54 -62.72 18.53
CA LYS A 4 12.45 -61.65 18.96
C LYS A 4 12.42 -60.42 18.03
N LEU A 5 12.17 -60.63 16.73
CA LEU A 5 12.08 -59.54 15.75
C LEU A 5 10.79 -58.72 15.92
N SER A 6 9.70 -59.37 16.37
CA SER A 6 8.41 -58.71 16.65
C SER A 6 8.46 -57.81 17.89
N PHE A 7 9.27 -58.14 18.89
CA PHE A 7 9.44 -57.30 20.09
C PHE A 7 10.31 -56.06 19.80
N ILE A 8 11.29 -56.16 18.91
CA ILE A 8 12.13 -55.02 18.50
C ILE A 8 11.31 -54.04 17.64
N LEU A 9 10.41 -54.55 16.79
CA LEU A 9 9.53 -53.71 15.96
C LEU A 9 8.48 -52.94 16.78
N CYS A 10 7.98 -53.53 17.88
CA CYS A 10 7.02 -52.87 18.77
C CYS A 10 7.67 -51.75 19.62
N GLY A 11 8.96 -51.90 19.95
CA GLY A 11 9.71 -50.86 20.69
C GLY A 11 10.07 -49.62 19.87
N LEU A 12 10.18 -49.73 18.54
CA LEU A 12 10.58 -48.63 17.67
C LEU A 12 9.43 -47.67 17.32
N LEU A 13 8.18 -48.09 17.48
CA LEU A 13 6.97 -47.29 17.21
C LEU A 13 6.66 -46.25 18.30
N LEU A 14 7.33 -46.31 19.46
CA LEU A 14 7.10 -45.39 20.59
C LEU A 14 7.98 -44.12 20.55
N LEU A 15 8.87 -43.97 19.58
CA LEU A 15 9.81 -42.84 19.50
C LEU A 15 9.37 -41.70 18.57
N ILE A 16 8.19 -41.77 17.97
CA ILE A 16 7.61 -40.70 17.12
C ILE A 16 6.59 -39.83 17.85
N SER A 17 6.66 -39.73 19.19
CA SER A 17 5.97 -38.69 19.93
C SER A 17 6.69 -37.35 19.68
N SER A 18 6.44 -36.76 18.51
CA SER A 18 6.71 -35.35 18.26
C SER A 18 5.80 -34.57 19.19
N CYS A 19 6.34 -34.15 20.33
CA CYS A 19 5.78 -32.99 21.03
C CYS A 19 5.99 -31.81 20.07
N GLU A 20 4.98 -31.51 19.27
CA GLU A 20 4.79 -30.14 18.81
C GLU A 20 4.65 -29.31 20.09
N GLU A 21 5.74 -28.64 20.46
CA GLU A 21 5.67 -27.54 21.39
C GLU A 21 4.70 -26.57 20.73
N LYS A 22 3.44 -26.57 21.19
CA LYS A 22 2.50 -25.51 20.86
C LYS A 22 3.17 -24.25 21.33
N MET A 23 3.81 -23.58 20.38
CA MET A 23 4.20 -22.21 20.52
C MET A 23 2.87 -21.47 20.64
N ASP A 24 2.35 -21.37 21.85
CA ASP A 24 1.33 -20.41 22.23
C ASP A 24 1.97 -19.06 21.96
N LEU A 25 1.84 -18.62 20.70
CA LEU A 25 1.93 -17.23 20.37
C LEU A 25 0.82 -16.61 21.19
N ASP A 26 1.22 -16.02 22.31
CA ASP A 26 0.42 -15.09 23.07
C ASP A 26 0.19 -13.89 22.14
N LEU A 27 -0.73 -14.08 21.19
CA LEU A 27 -1.39 -13.08 20.36
C LEU A 27 -2.25 -12.27 21.32
N ASN A 28 -1.55 -11.57 22.23
CA ASN A 28 -2.09 -10.66 23.19
C ASN A 28 -3.18 -9.85 22.49
N GLU A 29 -4.38 -9.84 23.08
CA GLU A 29 -5.53 -9.04 22.67
C GLU A 29 -5.08 -7.62 22.30
N ALA A 30 -4.71 -7.41 21.04
CA ALA A 30 -4.09 -6.18 20.62
C ALA A 30 -5.19 -5.12 20.69
N THR A 31 -5.13 -4.24 21.69
CA THR A 31 -6.09 -3.15 21.85
C THR A 31 -6.25 -2.45 20.51
N ALA A 32 -7.49 -2.40 20.01
CA ALA A 32 -7.81 -1.86 18.69
C ALA A 32 -7.13 -0.49 18.46
N ARG A 33 -6.21 -0.43 17.49
CA ARG A 33 -5.46 0.78 17.16
C ARG A 33 -6.23 1.63 16.16
N ILE A 34 -6.00 2.93 16.20
CA ILE A 34 -6.49 3.84 15.16
C ILE A 34 -5.74 3.57 13.86
N VAL A 35 -6.49 3.46 12.77
CA VAL A 35 -5.97 3.33 11.39
C VAL A 35 -6.35 4.59 10.64
N ILE A 36 -5.38 5.24 9.99
CA ILE A 36 -5.58 6.45 9.20
C ILE A 36 -5.00 6.22 7.80
N ASP A 37 -5.87 6.15 6.80
CA ASP A 37 -5.48 6.03 5.39
C ASP A 37 -5.71 7.37 4.70
N ALA A 38 -4.61 8.05 4.36
CA ALA A 38 -4.66 9.40 3.82
C ALA A 38 -3.72 9.56 2.61
N GLN A 39 -4.19 9.13 1.43
CA GLN A 39 -3.53 9.41 0.15
C GLN A 39 -4.13 10.64 -0.51
N LEU A 40 -3.44 11.77 -0.40
CA LEU A 40 -3.82 13.01 -1.07
C LEU A 40 -3.01 13.19 -2.34
N SER A 41 -3.61 13.81 -3.36
CA SER A 41 -2.89 14.11 -4.60
C SER A 41 -3.51 15.24 -5.42
N ASP A 42 -2.74 15.76 -6.37
CA ASP A 42 -3.18 16.75 -7.35
C ASP A 42 -3.95 16.16 -8.55
N ALA A 43 -4.21 14.84 -8.57
CA ALA A 43 -5.06 14.21 -9.58
C ALA A 43 -6.55 14.60 -9.44
N SER A 44 -6.97 15.04 -8.26
CA SER A 44 -8.34 15.50 -7.98
C SER A 44 -8.33 16.70 -7.04
N SER A 45 -9.41 17.50 -7.03
CA SER A 45 -9.65 18.48 -5.96
C SER A 45 -10.40 17.86 -4.77
N VAL A 46 -10.97 16.66 -4.96
CA VAL A 46 -11.71 15.93 -3.94
C VAL A 46 -10.79 14.96 -3.23
N GLN A 47 -10.38 15.34 -2.03
CA GLN A 47 -9.50 14.59 -1.15
C GLN A 47 -10.30 13.77 -0.15
N ARG A 48 -9.81 12.57 0.18
CA ARG A 48 -10.45 11.67 1.13
C ARG A 48 -9.42 11.16 2.13
N ILE A 49 -9.83 11.07 3.39
CA ILE A 49 -9.07 10.46 4.47
C ILE A 49 -10.01 9.48 5.16
N ARG A 50 -9.61 8.22 5.30
CA ARG A 50 -10.39 7.22 6.05
C ARG A 50 -9.80 7.06 7.44
N ILE A 51 -10.66 7.06 8.44
CA ILE A 51 -10.29 6.78 9.83
C ILE A 51 -11.11 5.59 10.32
N SER A 52 -10.45 4.56 10.80
CA SER A 52 -11.07 3.33 11.30
C SER A 52 -10.32 2.79 12.52
N ARG A 53 -10.77 1.63 13.03
CA ARG A 53 -10.06 0.84 14.03
C ARG A 53 -9.56 -0.46 13.43
N SER A 54 -8.37 -0.89 13.85
CA SER A 54 -7.93 -2.26 13.60
C SER A 54 -8.82 -3.23 14.37
N VAL A 55 -9.08 -4.39 13.78
CA VAL A 55 -9.70 -5.52 14.47
C VAL A 55 -8.61 -6.43 15.03
N GLY A 56 -8.91 -7.16 16.11
CA GLY A 56 -8.04 -8.25 16.57
C GLY A 56 -7.94 -9.33 15.50
N PHE A 57 -6.91 -10.18 15.60
CA PHE A 57 -6.69 -11.26 14.63
C PHE A 57 -7.86 -12.27 14.61
N ASP A 58 -8.44 -12.55 15.78
CA ASP A 58 -9.56 -13.49 15.95
C ASP A 58 -10.95 -12.83 15.89
N ASP A 59 -11.00 -11.50 15.73
CA ASP A 59 -12.26 -10.77 15.65
C ASP A 59 -12.87 -10.88 14.24
N PRO A 60 -14.20 -10.90 14.11
CA PRO A 60 -14.85 -10.74 12.81
C PRO A 60 -14.32 -9.49 12.10
N ILE A 61 -13.91 -9.60 10.84
CA ILE A 61 -13.41 -8.48 10.03
C ILE A 61 -14.54 -7.46 9.85
N ASN A 62 -14.61 -6.53 10.79
CA ASN A 62 -15.54 -5.42 10.78
C ASN A 62 -14.73 -4.16 11.08
N THR A 63 -13.99 -3.68 10.07
CA THR A 63 -13.24 -2.41 10.17
C THR A 63 -14.24 -1.26 10.26
N SER A 64 -14.69 -0.96 11.47
CA SER A 64 -15.68 0.09 11.69
C SER A 64 -15.03 1.46 11.49
N GLY A 65 -15.53 2.20 10.50
CA GLY A 65 -15.15 3.59 10.28
C GLY A 65 -15.53 4.47 11.48
N ILE A 66 -14.62 5.34 11.91
CA ILE A 66 -14.83 6.21 13.07
C ILE A 66 -15.55 7.49 12.63
N LYS A 67 -16.69 7.78 13.26
CA LYS A 67 -17.37 9.08 13.20
C LYS A 67 -16.92 9.98 14.35
N GLY A 68 -16.97 11.30 14.13
CA GLY A 68 -16.75 12.31 15.18
C GLY A 68 -15.27 12.66 15.42
N ALA A 69 -14.39 12.30 14.50
CA ALA A 69 -13.02 12.81 14.48
C ALA A 69 -12.99 14.25 13.96
N THR A 70 -12.04 15.04 14.45
CA THR A 70 -11.71 16.33 13.84
C THR A 70 -10.49 16.13 12.95
N VAL A 71 -10.60 16.45 11.66
CA VAL A 71 -9.57 16.17 10.66
C VAL A 71 -9.23 17.42 9.89
N TRP A 72 -7.95 17.81 9.89
CA TRP A 72 -7.47 18.90 9.06
C TRP A 72 -6.06 18.66 8.54
N VAL A 73 -5.80 19.25 7.38
CA VAL A 73 -4.46 19.33 6.79
C VAL A 73 -4.07 20.79 6.70
N LYS A 74 -2.85 21.12 7.11
CA LYS A 74 -2.28 22.45 7.02
C LYS A 74 -1.10 22.44 6.07
N ASP A 75 -0.98 23.42 5.18
CA ASP A 75 0.23 23.59 4.37
C ASP A 75 1.22 24.59 4.99
N ASN A 76 2.44 24.60 4.46
CA ASN A 76 3.51 25.48 4.91
C ASN A 76 3.32 26.98 4.58
N GLU A 77 2.20 27.37 3.94
CA GLU A 77 1.76 28.76 3.78
C GLU A 77 0.63 29.11 4.76
N ASN A 78 0.39 28.26 5.77
CA ASN A 78 -0.64 28.41 6.78
C ASN A 78 -2.09 28.31 6.29
N ARG A 79 -2.35 27.77 5.09
CA ARG A 79 -3.73 27.43 4.71
C ARG A 79 -4.15 26.14 5.40
N ASN A 80 -5.38 26.14 5.93
CA ASN A 80 -5.99 25.00 6.59
C ASN A 80 -7.12 24.42 5.74
N TYR A 81 -7.15 23.10 5.61
CA TYR A 81 -8.17 22.35 4.90
C TYR A 81 -8.84 21.41 5.90
N SER A 82 -10.07 21.73 6.32
CA SER A 82 -10.86 20.86 7.19
C SER A 82 -11.60 19.80 6.36
N PHE A 83 -11.60 18.56 6.83
CA PHE A 83 -12.29 17.46 6.16
C PHE A 83 -13.59 17.15 6.92
N GLN A 84 -14.68 16.97 6.17
CA GLN A 84 -16.01 16.73 6.73
C GLN A 84 -16.35 15.24 6.66
N TYR A 85 -16.87 14.69 7.75
CA TYR A 85 -17.34 13.30 7.78
C TYR A 85 -18.44 13.08 6.74
N GLU A 86 -18.37 11.96 6.01
CA GLU A 86 -19.42 11.53 5.08
C GLU A 86 -20.03 10.19 5.53
N LYS A 87 -19.34 9.08 5.29
CA LYS A 87 -19.79 7.72 5.64
C LYS A 87 -18.61 6.79 5.85
N ASP A 88 -18.80 5.71 6.61
CA ASP A 88 -17.81 4.63 6.80
C ASP A 88 -16.39 5.12 7.14
N GLY A 89 -16.31 6.11 8.03
CA GLY A 89 -15.02 6.67 8.47
C GLY A 89 -14.33 7.57 7.44
N TYR A 90 -14.93 7.80 6.27
CA TYR A 90 -14.40 8.75 5.29
C TYR A 90 -14.71 10.20 5.68
N TYR A 91 -13.66 11.01 5.68
CA TYR A 91 -13.68 12.46 5.80
C TYR A 91 -13.23 13.06 4.46
N ILE A 92 -13.94 14.06 3.96
CA ILE A 92 -13.79 14.58 2.60
C ILE A 92 -13.58 16.09 2.61
N HIS A 93 -12.68 16.55 1.75
CA HIS A 93 -12.56 17.96 1.37
C HIS A 93 -12.64 18.06 -0.16
N ARG A 94 -13.50 18.93 -0.71
CA ARG A 94 -13.84 18.91 -2.15
C ARG A 94 -13.06 19.90 -3.03
N THR A 95 -12.39 20.88 -2.41
CA THR A 95 -11.73 22.00 -3.08
C THR A 95 -10.24 22.10 -2.76
N PHE A 96 -9.61 20.98 -2.37
CA PHE A 96 -8.19 20.94 -1.98
C PHE A 96 -7.41 20.23 -3.07
N LYS A 97 -6.57 20.99 -3.78
CA LYS A 97 -5.62 20.46 -4.74
C LYS A 97 -4.20 20.75 -4.25
N PRO A 98 -3.46 19.76 -3.72
CA PRO A 98 -2.08 19.92 -3.32
C PRO A 98 -1.18 20.43 -4.46
N LEU A 99 -0.18 21.23 -4.11
CA LEU A 99 0.89 21.69 -5.00
C LEU A 99 2.24 21.07 -4.65
N SER A 100 3.00 20.68 -5.67
CA SER A 100 4.37 20.17 -5.54
C SER A 100 5.29 21.16 -4.84
N GLY A 101 6.26 20.64 -4.09
CA GLY A 101 7.21 21.45 -3.33
C GLY A 101 6.64 22.09 -2.07
N ARG A 102 5.36 21.86 -1.76
CA ARG A 102 4.79 22.22 -0.45
C ARG A 102 4.90 21.08 0.55
N THR A 103 4.93 21.46 1.81
CA THR A 103 4.89 20.53 2.94
C THR A 103 3.53 20.64 3.61
N TYR A 104 2.91 19.49 3.86
CA TYR A 104 1.59 19.38 4.46
C TYR A 104 1.71 18.65 5.80
N THR A 105 0.97 19.12 6.79
CA THR A 105 0.86 18.53 8.11
C THR A 105 -0.57 18.05 8.31
N LEU A 106 -0.73 16.75 8.53
CA LEU A 106 -1.99 16.13 8.93
C LEU A 106 -2.15 16.25 10.44
N LEU A 107 -3.36 16.60 10.88
CA LEU A 107 -3.79 16.57 12.27
C LEU A 107 -5.17 15.91 12.34
N VAL A 108 -5.26 14.87 13.16
CA VAL A 108 -6.47 14.10 13.42
C VAL A 108 -6.65 14.00 14.92
N GLU A 109 -7.85 14.37 15.40
CA GLU A 109 -8.23 14.21 16.79
C GLU A 109 -9.39 13.22 16.92
N VAL A 110 -9.21 12.16 17.69
CA VAL A 110 -10.21 11.13 17.98
C VAL A 110 -10.24 10.91 19.49
N GLN A 111 -11.39 11.07 20.14
CA GLN A 111 -11.55 10.81 21.59
C GLN A 111 -10.49 11.54 22.45
N LYS A 112 -10.19 12.81 22.11
CA LYS A 112 -9.16 13.66 22.75
C LYS A 112 -7.71 13.18 22.56
N GLN A 113 -7.48 12.15 21.76
CA GLN A 113 -6.15 11.71 21.32
C GLN A 113 -5.81 12.35 19.99
N GLN A 114 -4.57 12.82 19.86
CA GLN A 114 -4.08 13.48 18.65
C GLN A 114 -3.12 12.57 17.88
N TYR A 115 -3.30 12.58 16.56
CA TYR A 115 -2.48 11.87 15.59
C TYR A 115 -2.01 12.88 14.56
N GLY A 116 -0.76 12.78 14.15
CA GLY A 116 -0.20 13.73 13.20
C GLY A 116 0.91 13.13 12.36
N SER A 117 1.08 13.72 11.18
CA SER A 117 2.16 13.38 10.27
C SER A 117 2.51 14.59 9.40
N THR A 118 3.67 14.56 8.77
CA THR A 118 4.12 15.60 7.84
C THR A 118 4.70 14.95 6.60
N CYS A 119 4.26 15.42 5.44
CA CYS A 119 4.65 14.92 4.13
C CYS A 119 4.97 16.10 3.20
N ARG A 120 6.09 16.00 2.48
CA ARG A 120 6.46 16.97 1.45
C ARG A 120 6.07 16.41 0.08
N MET A 121 5.21 17.11 -0.66
CA MET A 121 4.77 16.66 -1.97
C MET A 121 5.90 16.81 -2.99
N PRO A 122 6.37 15.71 -3.62
CA PRO A 122 7.38 15.79 -4.66
C PRO A 122 6.87 16.45 -5.94
N THR A 123 7.79 16.75 -6.84
CA THR A 123 7.45 17.13 -8.22
C THR A 123 7.15 15.87 -9.02
N TYR A 124 6.19 15.96 -9.95
CA TYR A 124 5.93 14.87 -10.87
C TYR A 124 7.08 14.71 -11.87
N VAL A 125 7.72 13.54 -11.89
CA VAL A 125 8.63 13.16 -12.98
C VAL A 125 7.78 12.82 -14.20
N ALA A 126 8.04 13.28 -15.41
CA ALA A 126 7.14 13.00 -16.55
C ALA A 126 7.33 11.59 -17.13
N VAL A 127 6.24 10.90 -17.53
CA VAL A 127 6.35 9.70 -18.38
C VAL A 127 6.53 10.13 -19.83
N GLU A 128 7.52 9.58 -20.51
CA GLU A 128 7.80 9.85 -21.93
C GLU A 128 6.93 9.00 -22.85
N SER A 129 6.73 7.72 -22.50
CA SER A 129 5.88 6.82 -23.29
C SER A 129 5.29 5.70 -22.45
N THR A 130 4.14 5.19 -22.92
CA THR A 130 3.46 4.03 -22.35
C THR A 130 3.09 3.03 -23.44
N HIS A 131 3.21 1.73 -23.16
CA HIS A 131 2.76 0.66 -24.06
C HIS A 131 2.39 -0.59 -23.26
N ILE A 132 1.69 -1.54 -23.90
CA ILE A 132 1.50 -2.89 -23.38
C ILE A 132 2.71 -3.73 -23.77
N SER A 133 3.35 -4.35 -22.78
CA SER A 133 4.42 -5.32 -22.96
C SER A 133 3.87 -6.72 -22.67
N GLU A 134 3.93 -7.59 -23.67
CA GLU A 134 3.63 -9.02 -23.52
C GLU A 134 4.92 -9.78 -23.20
N LYS A 135 4.85 -10.71 -22.24
CA LYS A 135 5.95 -11.62 -21.90
C LYS A 135 5.43 -13.04 -21.86
N ASN A 136 6.08 -13.93 -22.59
CA ASN A 136 5.81 -15.36 -22.50
C ASN A 136 6.64 -15.99 -21.38
N LEU A 137 5.98 -16.57 -20.38
CA LEU A 137 6.60 -17.27 -19.26
C LEU A 137 5.96 -18.66 -19.17
N GLY A 138 6.74 -19.72 -19.39
CA GLY A 138 6.23 -21.08 -19.30
C GLY A 138 5.17 -21.47 -20.33
N GLY A 139 5.09 -20.77 -21.47
CA GLY A 139 4.06 -20.99 -22.50
C GLY A 139 2.79 -20.15 -22.30
N GLU A 140 2.68 -19.41 -21.20
CA GLU A 140 1.58 -18.49 -20.92
C GLU A 140 2.01 -17.04 -21.19
N ASN A 141 1.06 -16.24 -21.68
CA ASN A 141 1.27 -14.83 -21.99
C ASN A 141 0.83 -13.96 -20.83
N TYR A 142 1.75 -13.13 -20.32
CA TYR A 142 1.49 -12.14 -19.29
C TYR A 142 1.60 -10.73 -19.87
N TYR A 143 0.68 -9.86 -19.49
CA TYR A 143 0.63 -8.48 -19.97
C TYR A 143 1.05 -7.50 -18.87
N PHE A 144 1.84 -6.50 -19.25
CA PHE A 144 2.31 -5.45 -18.36
C PHE A 144 2.08 -4.08 -19.01
N ALA A 145 1.65 -3.09 -18.23
CA ALA A 145 1.82 -1.69 -18.60
C ALA A 145 3.29 -1.31 -18.43
N ALA A 146 3.96 -0.97 -19.53
CA ALA A 146 5.30 -0.43 -19.51
C ALA A 146 5.25 1.10 -19.53
N LEU A 147 5.81 1.74 -18.50
CA LEU A 147 5.93 3.20 -18.40
C LEU A 147 7.41 3.59 -18.47
N THR A 148 7.80 4.24 -19.56
CA THR A 148 9.18 4.66 -19.81
C THR A 148 9.37 6.15 -19.51
N PHE A 149 10.42 6.49 -18.75
CA PHE A 149 10.71 7.86 -18.37
C PHE A 149 12.21 8.08 -18.10
N LYS A 150 12.61 9.34 -18.03
CA LYS A 150 13.93 9.75 -17.57
C LYS A 150 13.86 10.20 -16.12
N ASP A 151 14.54 9.46 -15.24
CA ASP A 151 14.63 9.80 -13.83
C ASP A 151 15.58 11.03 -13.63
N PRO A 152 15.19 12.05 -12.84
CA PRO A 152 16.03 13.21 -12.58
C PRO A 152 17.26 12.89 -11.71
N ALA A 153 18.46 13.08 -12.28
CA ALA A 153 19.71 12.83 -11.58
C ALA A 153 19.86 13.63 -10.27
N LYS A 154 20.42 12.98 -9.23
CA LYS A 154 20.76 13.56 -7.92
C LYS A 154 19.55 13.97 -7.08
N ILE A 155 18.36 13.45 -7.39
CA ILE A 155 17.15 13.67 -6.60
C ILE A 155 16.58 12.30 -6.30
N SER A 156 16.54 11.88 -5.03
CA SER A 156 15.90 10.59 -4.70
C SER A 156 14.40 10.63 -5.00
N ASN A 157 13.98 9.78 -5.93
CA ASN A 157 12.62 9.65 -6.40
C ASN A 157 12.02 8.30 -5.99
N TYR A 158 10.76 8.37 -5.57
CA TYR A 158 9.98 7.20 -5.19
C TYR A 158 8.64 7.19 -5.89
N TYR A 159 8.22 6.02 -6.35
CA TYR A 159 7.07 5.85 -7.21
C TYR A 159 6.13 4.78 -6.67
N ILE A 160 4.87 5.13 -6.49
CA ILE A 160 3.80 4.17 -6.18
C ILE A 160 2.87 4.06 -7.38
N TYR A 161 2.52 2.84 -7.73
CA TYR A 161 1.63 2.50 -8.83
C TYR A 161 0.38 1.83 -8.27
N THR A 162 -0.77 2.34 -8.69
CA THR A 162 -2.05 1.66 -8.51
C THR A 162 -2.68 1.38 -9.86
N LEU A 163 -3.37 0.26 -9.98
CA LEU A 163 -3.97 -0.22 -11.23
C LEU A 163 -5.47 -0.42 -11.03
N SER A 164 -6.25 -0.05 -12.06
CA SER A 164 -7.68 -0.38 -12.19
C SER A 164 -7.89 -1.10 -13.52
N THR A 165 -8.57 -2.24 -13.47
CA THR A 165 -8.92 -3.05 -14.64
C THR A 165 -10.40 -2.87 -14.96
N ASN A 166 -10.73 -2.60 -16.23
CA ASN A 166 -12.10 -2.46 -16.75
C ASN A 166 -12.99 -1.47 -15.96
N GLY A 167 -12.41 -0.41 -15.41
CA GLY A 167 -13.12 0.61 -14.63
C GLY A 167 -13.44 0.20 -13.19
N GLY A 168 -12.88 -0.91 -12.71
CA GLY A 168 -12.95 -1.35 -11.31
C GLY A 168 -12.20 -0.41 -10.34
N PRO A 169 -12.17 -0.74 -9.04
CA PRO A 169 -11.43 0.05 -8.06
C PRO A 169 -9.93 0.03 -8.35
N PHE A 170 -9.23 1.10 -7.95
CA PHE A 170 -7.77 1.11 -7.96
C PHE A 170 -7.22 0.25 -6.82
N ARG A 171 -6.29 -0.64 -7.14
CA ARG A 171 -5.54 -1.48 -6.20
C ARG A 171 -4.06 -1.14 -6.23
N PHE A 172 -3.35 -1.37 -5.13
CA PHE A 172 -1.90 -1.25 -5.11
C PHE A 172 -1.28 -2.27 -6.08
N ALA A 173 -0.36 -1.81 -6.92
CA ALA A 173 0.30 -2.66 -7.90
C ALA A 173 1.80 -2.77 -7.65
N ARG A 174 2.47 -1.66 -7.29
CA ARG A 174 3.93 -1.64 -7.13
C ARG A 174 4.45 -0.42 -6.39
N ALA A 175 5.52 -0.61 -5.62
CA ALA A 175 6.38 0.45 -5.09
C ALA A 175 7.77 0.34 -5.71
N GLU A 176 8.35 1.47 -6.12
CA GLU A 176 9.66 1.55 -6.78
C GLU A 176 10.49 2.72 -6.25
N SER A 177 11.81 2.54 -6.23
CA SER A 177 12.82 3.52 -5.82
C SER A 177 13.87 3.67 -6.90
N ASP A 178 14.39 4.87 -7.08
CA ASP A 178 15.45 5.17 -8.04
C ASP A 178 16.87 4.83 -7.58
N GLN A 179 17.02 4.24 -6.39
CA GLN A 179 18.31 3.99 -5.74
C GLN A 179 19.39 3.35 -6.66
N PHE A 180 18.98 2.53 -7.63
CA PHE A 180 19.88 1.85 -8.57
C PHE A 180 19.86 2.40 -9.99
N ASN A 181 19.07 3.43 -10.26
CA ASN A 181 18.85 3.98 -11.60
C ASN A 181 18.68 5.51 -11.66
N ASP A 182 19.11 6.22 -10.61
CA ASP A 182 19.18 7.70 -10.53
C ASP A 182 19.78 8.31 -11.81
N GLY A 183 19.05 9.24 -12.42
CA GLY A 183 19.49 9.93 -13.63
C GLY A 183 19.38 9.13 -14.93
N LEU A 184 18.95 7.87 -14.89
CA LEU A 184 18.86 7.00 -16.06
C LEU A 184 17.49 7.04 -16.72
N LYS A 185 17.44 6.56 -17.96
CA LYS A 185 16.19 6.22 -18.62
C LYS A 185 15.76 4.83 -18.16
N VAL A 186 14.56 4.74 -17.59
CA VAL A 186 14.03 3.54 -16.95
C VAL A 186 12.66 3.19 -17.52
N THR A 187 12.29 1.92 -17.43
CA THR A 187 10.94 1.45 -17.76
C THR A 187 10.42 0.61 -16.61
N HIS A 188 9.31 1.04 -16.02
CA HIS A 188 8.63 0.27 -14.97
C HIS A 188 7.52 -0.56 -15.61
N TYR A 189 7.48 -1.86 -15.27
CA TYR A 189 6.48 -2.80 -15.75
C TYR A 189 5.48 -3.08 -14.64
N ILE A 190 4.23 -2.71 -14.87
CA ILE A 190 3.14 -2.77 -13.89
C ILE A 190 2.10 -3.79 -14.36
N THR A 191 1.70 -4.67 -13.46
CA THR A 191 0.57 -5.60 -13.64
C THR A 191 -0.31 -5.56 -12.39
N ASP A 192 -1.50 -6.10 -12.48
CA ASP A 192 -2.32 -6.36 -11.30
C ASP A 192 -1.69 -7.53 -10.51
N GLN A 193 -1.76 -7.45 -9.18
CA GLN A 193 -1.14 -8.41 -8.26
C GLN A 193 -2.13 -9.51 -7.83
N GLU A 194 -3.43 -9.30 -8.05
CA GLU A 194 -4.49 -10.22 -7.63
C GLU A 194 -5.13 -10.94 -8.83
N GLU A 195 -5.22 -10.28 -9.99
CA GLU A 195 -5.89 -10.80 -11.17
C GLU A 195 -4.97 -10.75 -12.41
N ASP A 196 -4.92 -11.82 -13.20
CA ASP A 196 -4.17 -11.79 -14.47
C ASP A 196 -4.88 -10.91 -15.50
N LEU A 197 -4.09 -10.05 -16.16
CA LEU A 197 -4.57 -9.22 -17.26
C LEU A 197 -4.77 -10.06 -18.53
N SER A 198 -5.81 -9.76 -19.29
CA SER A 198 -6.20 -10.51 -20.49
C SER A 198 -6.32 -9.64 -21.74
N LEU A 199 -6.26 -10.27 -22.92
CA LEU A 199 -6.57 -9.62 -24.20
C LEU A 199 -7.95 -8.95 -24.12
N GLY A 200 -8.02 -7.70 -24.59
CA GLY A 200 -9.26 -6.94 -24.50
C GLY A 200 -9.58 -6.39 -23.10
N ASP A 201 -8.65 -6.31 -22.16
CA ASP A 201 -8.81 -5.50 -20.96
C ASP A 201 -8.44 -4.02 -21.22
N THR A 202 -9.13 -3.13 -20.50
CA THR A 202 -8.71 -1.72 -20.37
C THR A 202 -8.10 -1.54 -18.99
N ILE A 203 -6.83 -1.15 -18.93
CA ILE A 203 -6.11 -0.88 -17.69
C ILE A 203 -5.91 0.63 -17.53
N THR A 204 -6.12 1.13 -16.31
CA THR A 204 -5.79 2.50 -15.92
C THR A 204 -4.75 2.47 -14.82
N ILE A 205 -3.55 2.94 -15.13
CA ILE A 205 -2.45 3.06 -14.17
C ILE A 205 -2.47 4.47 -13.61
N ARG A 206 -2.54 4.60 -12.29
CA ARG A 206 -2.24 5.86 -11.62
C ARG A 206 -0.85 5.75 -10.98
N ARG A 207 0.04 6.64 -11.39
CA ARG A 207 1.37 6.77 -10.80
C ARG A 207 1.42 7.98 -9.88
N TYR A 208 1.93 7.75 -8.67
CA TYR A 208 2.24 8.76 -7.67
C TYR A 208 3.75 8.93 -7.53
N CYS A 209 4.24 10.17 -7.56
CA CYS A 209 5.56 10.52 -7.03
C CYS A 209 5.38 10.89 -5.55
N VAL A 210 6.04 10.13 -4.66
CA VAL A 210 5.82 10.19 -3.20
C VAL A 210 7.11 10.49 -2.43
N ASP A 211 6.98 10.87 -1.16
CA ASP A 211 8.14 11.01 -0.28
C ASP A 211 8.64 9.65 0.22
N GLN A 212 9.86 9.64 0.77
CA GLN A 212 10.52 8.43 1.25
C GLN A 212 9.70 7.67 2.30
N LYS A 213 9.01 8.38 3.20
CA LYS A 213 8.21 7.75 4.27
C LYS A 213 7.01 7.00 3.70
N THR A 214 6.33 7.60 2.70
CA THR A 214 5.25 6.93 1.98
C THR A 214 5.78 5.71 1.24
N TYR A 215 6.93 5.83 0.57
CA TYR A 215 7.55 4.69 -0.11
C TYR A 215 7.88 3.55 0.84
N GLN A 216 8.48 3.84 2.00
CA GLN A 216 8.82 2.83 3.01
C GLN A 216 7.59 2.03 3.44
N TYR A 217 6.48 2.71 3.71
CA TYR A 217 5.21 2.04 4.05
C TYR A 217 4.77 1.05 2.95
N TRP A 218 4.72 1.49 1.70
CA TRP A 218 4.26 0.63 0.60
C TRP A 218 5.26 -0.44 0.17
N ASN A 219 6.56 -0.18 0.33
CA ASN A 219 7.60 -1.17 0.08
C ASN A 219 7.55 -2.30 1.12
N GLU A 220 7.30 -1.96 2.39
CA GLU A 220 7.03 -2.95 3.45
C GLU A 220 5.74 -3.72 3.18
N TYR A 221 4.64 -3.05 2.79
CA TYR A 221 3.40 -3.71 2.37
C TYR A 221 3.63 -4.74 1.25
N GLN A 222 4.34 -4.33 0.19
CA GLN A 222 4.68 -5.21 -0.92
C GLN A 222 5.55 -6.39 -0.47
N SER A 223 6.55 -6.15 0.38
CA SER A 223 7.48 -7.19 0.87
C SER A 223 6.79 -8.20 1.80
N ASN A 224 5.84 -7.75 2.61
CA ASN A 224 5.08 -8.62 3.51
C ASN A 224 4.18 -9.58 2.72
N ASN A 225 3.62 -9.14 1.59
CA ASN A 225 2.79 -9.99 0.73
C ASN A 225 3.60 -11.00 -0.11
N LEU A 226 4.93 -10.85 -0.20
CA LEU A 226 5.81 -11.79 -0.90
C LEU A 226 6.30 -12.93 0.01
N SER A 227 6.14 -12.80 1.32
CA SER A 227 6.70 -13.69 2.33
C SER A 227 5.60 -14.59 2.91
N ASN A 228 5.77 -15.93 2.92
CA ASN A 228 4.84 -16.85 3.62
C ASN A 228 4.90 -16.74 5.17
N ALA A 229 5.57 -15.72 5.71
CA ALA A 229 5.57 -15.40 7.13
C ALA A 229 4.31 -14.61 7.49
N ALA A 230 3.83 -14.74 8.75
CA ALA A 230 2.66 -13.98 9.21
C ALA A 230 2.85 -12.47 8.92
N PRO A 231 2.01 -11.85 8.08
CA PRO A 231 2.27 -10.50 7.61
C PRO A 231 2.11 -9.50 8.76
N GLY A 232 3.20 -8.80 9.08
CA GLY A 232 3.16 -7.65 9.97
C GLY A 232 2.46 -6.46 9.29
N ASN A 233 1.95 -5.52 10.10
CA ASN A 233 1.48 -4.24 9.57
C ASN A 233 2.69 -3.41 9.09
N PRO A 234 2.64 -2.79 7.90
CA PRO A 234 3.69 -1.87 7.48
C PRO A 234 3.87 -0.72 8.47
N LYS A 235 5.10 -0.24 8.60
CA LYS A 235 5.44 0.84 9.52
C LYS A 235 4.76 2.14 9.10
N SER A 236 3.83 2.58 9.93
CA SER A 236 3.13 3.85 9.78
C SER A 236 4.07 5.05 9.90
N ASN A 237 3.78 6.11 9.14
CA ASN A 237 4.43 7.41 9.26
C ASN A 237 3.61 8.42 10.08
N ILE A 238 2.63 7.96 10.85
CA ILE A 238 1.73 8.76 11.69
C ILE A 238 2.09 8.54 13.17
N SER A 239 2.04 9.61 13.96
CA SER A 239 2.36 9.59 15.39
C SER A 239 1.35 8.80 16.23
N ASN A 240 1.65 8.65 17.52
CA ASN A 240 0.76 8.04 18.51
C ASN A 240 0.37 6.58 18.17
N ASN A 241 1.33 5.84 17.58
CA ASN A 241 1.21 4.42 17.23
C ASN A 241 -0.03 4.08 16.35
N ALA A 242 -0.52 5.05 15.57
CA ALA A 242 -1.55 4.80 14.58
C ALA A 242 -1.01 3.91 13.45
N LEU A 243 -1.88 3.07 12.92
CA LEU A 243 -1.67 2.33 11.68
C LEU A 243 -2.08 3.17 10.46
N GLY A 244 -1.75 2.67 9.27
CA GLY A 244 -1.99 3.37 8.01
C GLY A 244 -0.86 4.34 7.67
N TYR A 245 -1.15 5.34 6.85
CA TYR A 245 -0.16 6.26 6.32
C TYR A 245 -0.77 7.60 5.90
N PHE A 246 0.06 8.65 5.91
CA PHE A 246 -0.22 9.95 5.34
C PHE A 246 0.72 10.23 4.18
N SER A 247 0.16 10.46 3.00
CA SER A 247 0.88 10.81 1.78
C SER A 247 0.24 11.99 1.08
N VAL A 248 1.08 12.88 0.54
CA VAL A 248 0.67 13.90 -0.41
C VAL A 248 1.57 13.79 -1.62
N ALA A 249 0.98 13.50 -2.78
CA ALA A 249 1.72 13.06 -3.96
C ALA A 249 1.33 13.83 -5.22
N ALA A 250 2.30 14.01 -6.10
CA ALA A 250 2.01 14.40 -7.48
C ALA A 250 1.61 13.16 -8.28
N ALA A 251 0.52 13.22 -9.02
CA ALA A 251 -0.05 12.05 -9.66
C ALA A 251 -0.55 12.30 -11.09
N LYS A 252 -0.44 11.27 -11.94
CA LYS A 252 -1.12 11.21 -13.24
C LYS A 252 -1.62 9.80 -13.52
N GLU A 253 -2.65 9.74 -14.37
CA GLU A 253 -3.25 8.51 -14.87
C GLU A 253 -2.86 8.25 -16.32
N TYR A 254 -2.69 6.97 -16.65
CA TYR A 254 -2.39 6.47 -17.99
C TYR A 254 -3.33 5.31 -18.28
N GLN A 255 -4.16 5.44 -19.32
CA GLN A 255 -5.06 4.38 -19.74
C GLN A 255 -4.52 3.68 -20.98
N LEU A 256 -4.55 2.35 -20.95
CA LEU A 256 -4.07 1.47 -22.02
C LEU A 256 -5.11 0.39 -22.28
N ARG A 257 -5.19 -0.08 -23.53
CA ARG A 257 -6.02 -1.20 -23.95
C ARG A 257 -5.09 -2.34 -24.35
N ILE A 258 -5.31 -3.53 -23.80
CA ILE A 258 -4.63 -4.74 -24.27
C ILE A 258 -5.28 -5.13 -25.59
N GLY A 259 -4.46 -5.27 -26.64
CA GLY A 259 -4.92 -5.62 -27.99
C GLY A 259 -5.75 -6.90 -28.01
N GLN A 260 -6.44 -7.13 -29.12
CA GLN A 260 -7.06 -8.42 -29.45
C GLN A 260 -6.12 -9.24 -30.32
#